data_AF-A0A946M8S6-F1
#
_entry.id   AF-A0A946M8S6-F1
#
_cell.length_a   1.000
_cell.length_b   1.000
_cell.length_c   1.000
_cell.angle_alpha   90.00
_cell.angle_beta   90.00
_cell.angle_gamma   90.00
#
_symmetry.space_group_name_H-M   'P 1'
#
loop_
_entity.id
_entity.type
_entity.pdbx_description
1 polymer ?
#
loop_
_entity_poly.entity_id
_entity_poly.type
_entity_poly.pdbx_seq_one_letter_code
_entity_poly.pdbx_strand_id
1 'polypeptide(L)'
;VILFELVAPEGVKIERGHKQELSLDVISGSQQGFQALLGLSHQIEQIDYQAKNFVHADMTPTEFSKHMKDRGESFMQLYFRSIGQGLAMQGTDQGGGGDLGLLFALFSKDREYNMKLIMAQQFERMEGLPDVMSGPEGSTIITLRNDKALSVLQEQLTAGKQRIGIFYGAGHFDDMEKKLAEDFRLLRYEEKWIDAWNLRRKKTQ
;
A
#
# COMPACT_ATOMS: atom_id res chain seq x y z
N VAL A 1 -4.39 -9.80 -18.68
CA VAL A 1 -4.67 -10.20 -17.27
C VAL A 1 -4.10 -9.15 -16.35
N ILE A 2 -4.64 -9.02 -15.14
CA ILE A 2 -4.21 -8.08 -14.11
C ILE A 2 -3.84 -8.93 -12.89
N LEU A 3 -2.56 -8.92 -12.53
CA LEU A 3 -2.05 -9.52 -11.30
C LEU A 3 -2.28 -8.54 -10.17
N PHE A 4 -2.90 -8.94 -9.07
CA PHE A 4 -3.24 -7.99 -8.00
C PHE A 4 -2.71 -8.40 -6.64
N GLU A 5 -2.37 -7.37 -5.86
CA GLU A 5 -1.95 -7.46 -4.47
C GLU A 5 -3.18 -7.61 -3.55
N LEU A 6 -3.23 -8.72 -2.80
CA LEU A 6 -4.10 -8.85 -1.65
C LEU A 6 -3.70 -10.09 -0.84
N VAL A 7 -3.30 -9.92 0.43
CA VAL A 7 -3.10 -11.09 1.31
C VAL A 7 -4.46 -11.70 1.63
N ALA A 8 -4.79 -12.83 1.02
CA ALA A 8 -6.10 -13.46 1.15
C ALA A 8 -6.04 -14.97 0.83
N PRO A 9 -6.97 -15.79 1.37
CA PRO A 9 -6.98 -17.23 1.09
C PRO A 9 -7.07 -17.53 -0.42
N GLU A 10 -6.44 -18.60 -0.87
CA GLU A 10 -6.53 -19.02 -2.28
C GLU A 10 -8.00 -19.26 -2.68
N GLY A 11 -8.38 -18.74 -3.85
CA GLY A 11 -9.73 -18.90 -4.39
C GLY A 11 -10.80 -18.08 -3.66
N VAL A 12 -10.43 -17.20 -2.72
CA VAL A 12 -11.39 -16.30 -2.07
C VAL A 12 -12.05 -15.39 -3.11
N LYS A 13 -13.38 -15.33 -3.06
CA LYS A 13 -14.15 -14.38 -3.84
C LYS A 13 -14.28 -13.09 -3.05
N ILE A 14 -13.58 -12.06 -3.49
CA ILE A 14 -13.69 -10.73 -2.89
C ILE A 14 -14.92 -10.10 -3.51
N GLU A 15 -16.05 -10.08 -2.80
CA GLU A 15 -17.22 -9.35 -3.29
C GLU A 15 -16.97 -7.86 -3.21
N ARG A 16 -17.43 -7.15 -4.23
CA ARG A 16 -17.38 -5.69 -4.24
C ARG A 16 -18.15 -5.15 -3.04
N GLY A 17 -17.46 -4.44 -2.16
CA GLY A 17 -18.05 -3.95 -0.91
C GLY A 17 -18.00 -4.93 0.26
N HIS A 18 -17.28 -6.06 0.15
CA HIS A 18 -16.92 -6.84 1.32
C HIS A 18 -16.08 -5.98 2.27
N LYS A 19 -16.64 -5.72 3.45
CA LYS A 19 -15.87 -5.22 4.59
C LYS A 19 -14.92 -6.35 4.96
N GLN A 20 -13.62 -6.14 4.80
CA GLN A 20 -12.62 -7.13 5.18
C GLN A 20 -12.79 -7.41 6.67
N GLU A 21 -13.33 -8.59 7.02
CA GLU A 21 -13.31 -9.12 8.39
C GLU A 21 -11.88 -9.57 8.73
N LEU A 22 -10.91 -8.66 8.62
CA LEU A 22 -9.71 -8.78 9.44
C LEU A 22 -10.14 -8.31 10.82
N SER A 23 -10.53 -9.28 11.66
CA SER A 23 -11.00 -9.11 13.02
C SER A 23 -9.94 -8.42 13.91
N LEU A 24 -9.93 -7.09 13.86
CA LEU A 24 -9.47 -6.21 14.93
C LEU A 24 -10.49 -5.07 14.93
N ASP A 25 -11.53 -5.16 15.75
CA ASP A 25 -12.67 -4.22 15.81
C ASP A 25 -12.29 -2.75 16.01
N VAL A 26 -11.04 -2.47 16.39
CA VAL A 26 -10.45 -1.13 16.51
C VAL A 26 -9.95 -0.58 15.15
N ILE A 27 -9.54 -1.44 14.22
CA ILE A 27 -8.97 -1.08 12.90
C ILE A 27 -10.07 -0.94 11.83
N SER A 28 -11.12 -1.76 11.86
CA SER A 28 -12.22 -1.64 10.90
C SER A 28 -13.04 -0.36 11.10
N GLY A 29 -13.23 0.06 12.36
CA GLY A 29 -13.82 1.35 12.73
C GLY A 29 -12.93 2.55 12.35
N SER A 30 -11.60 2.38 12.44
CA SER A 30 -10.66 3.45 12.04
C SER A 30 -10.57 3.61 10.52
N GLN A 31 -10.65 2.52 9.74
CA GLN A 31 -10.65 2.59 8.27
C GLN A 31 -11.87 3.33 7.72
N GLN A 32 -13.09 3.03 8.18
CA GLN A 32 -14.32 3.73 7.73
C GLN A 32 -14.30 5.20 8.15
N GLY A 33 -13.82 5.50 9.37
CA GLY A 33 -13.64 6.88 9.84
C GLY A 33 -12.64 7.66 9.00
N PHE A 34 -11.54 7.02 8.58
CA PHE A 34 -10.50 7.63 7.76
C PHE A 34 -10.95 7.87 6.31
N GLN A 35 -11.69 6.91 5.72
CA GLN A 35 -12.35 7.08 4.43
C GLN A 35 -13.30 8.29 4.45
N ALA A 36 -14.16 8.40 5.46
CA ALA A 36 -15.09 9.51 5.60
C ALA A 36 -14.36 10.85 5.85
N LEU A 37 -13.31 10.85 6.66
CA LEU A 37 -12.52 12.04 6.97
C LEU A 37 -11.82 12.60 5.73
N LEU A 38 -11.31 11.73 4.87
CA LEU A 38 -10.66 12.09 3.63
C LEU A 38 -11.64 12.11 2.46
N GLY A 39 -12.91 11.75 2.59
CA GLY A 39 -13.81 11.63 1.43
C GLY A 39 -13.20 10.75 0.32
N LEU A 40 -12.64 9.61 0.70
CA LEU A 40 -12.07 8.59 -0.19
C LEU A 40 -12.79 7.27 0.01
N SER A 41 -12.60 6.34 -0.92
CA SER A 41 -13.12 4.99 -0.82
C SER A 41 -11.98 3.98 -0.81
N HIS A 42 -12.18 2.87 -0.12
CA HIS A 42 -11.22 1.77 -0.14
C HIS A 42 -11.24 1.03 -1.48
N GLN A 43 -10.09 0.54 -1.94
CA GLN A 43 -9.97 -0.15 -3.23
C GLN A 43 -10.88 -1.38 -3.35
N ILE A 44 -11.06 -2.15 -2.26
CA ILE A 44 -11.93 -3.34 -2.21
C ILE A 44 -13.41 -3.00 -2.47
N GLU A 45 -13.82 -1.77 -2.18
CA GLU A 45 -15.20 -1.32 -2.43
C GLU A 45 -15.41 -0.92 -3.91
N GLN A 46 -14.35 -0.49 -4.59
CA GLN A 46 -14.43 0.11 -5.91
C GLN A 46 -14.00 -0.82 -7.04
N ILE A 47 -13.08 -1.75 -6.76
CA ILE A 47 -12.50 -2.66 -7.75
C ILE A 47 -13.21 -4.02 -7.70
N ASP A 48 -13.63 -4.51 -8.87
CA ASP A 48 -14.15 -5.86 -9.03
C ASP A 48 -13.00 -6.86 -9.26
N TYR A 49 -12.51 -7.43 -8.16
CA TYR A 49 -11.46 -8.46 -8.19
C TYR A 49 -11.95 -9.81 -8.72
N GLN A 50 -13.27 -9.99 -8.94
CA GLN A 50 -13.82 -11.23 -9.52
C GLN A 50 -13.88 -11.18 -11.04
N ALA A 51 -13.56 -10.03 -11.65
CA ALA A 51 -13.45 -9.91 -13.09
C ALA A 51 -12.51 -10.99 -13.65
N LYS A 52 -12.92 -11.66 -14.74
CA LYS A 52 -12.22 -12.84 -15.29
C LYS A 52 -10.75 -12.63 -15.65
N ASN A 53 -10.35 -11.37 -15.85
CA ASN A 53 -8.99 -11.00 -16.18
C ASN A 53 -8.12 -10.70 -14.95
N PHE A 54 -8.69 -10.65 -13.74
CA PHE A 54 -7.95 -10.52 -12.48
C PHE A 54 -7.45 -11.89 -12.02
N VAL A 55 -6.17 -11.92 -11.64
CA VAL A 55 -5.47 -13.11 -11.15
C VAL A 55 -4.80 -12.73 -9.84
N HIS A 56 -5.12 -13.46 -8.78
CA HIS A 56 -4.49 -13.25 -7.48
C HIS A 56 -3.01 -13.60 -7.58
N ALA A 57 -2.14 -12.68 -7.16
CA ALA A 57 -0.70 -12.80 -7.34
C ALA A 57 0.07 -12.60 -6.03
N ASP A 58 -0.59 -12.79 -4.89
CA ASP A 58 -0.05 -12.50 -3.58
C ASP A 58 -0.16 -13.73 -2.66
N MET A 59 0.33 -13.60 -1.44
CA MET A 59 0.34 -14.68 -0.45
C MET A 59 -1.02 -14.91 0.19
N THR A 60 -1.23 -16.13 0.66
CA THR A 60 -2.23 -16.41 1.68
C THR A 60 -1.84 -15.86 3.05
N PRO A 61 -2.79 -15.62 3.97
CA PRO A 61 -2.47 -15.22 5.34
C PRO A 61 -1.54 -16.19 6.06
N THR A 62 -1.67 -17.49 5.78
CA THR A 62 -0.83 -18.54 6.38
C THR A 62 0.59 -18.50 5.83
N GLU A 63 0.77 -18.36 4.51
CA GLU A 63 2.10 -18.16 3.90
C GLU A 63 2.75 -16.89 4.43
N PHE A 64 2.02 -15.78 4.45
CA PHE A 64 2.52 -14.48 4.94
C PHE A 64 2.97 -14.56 6.40
N SER A 65 2.13 -15.12 7.28
CA SER A 65 2.48 -15.29 8.70
C SER A 65 3.67 -16.23 8.90
N LYS A 66 3.79 -17.27 8.08
CA LYS A 66 4.93 -18.19 8.13
C LYS A 66 6.22 -17.47 7.74
N HIS A 67 6.22 -16.73 6.63
CA HIS A 67 7.39 -15.98 6.18
C HIS A 67 7.86 -14.92 7.18
N MET A 68 6.92 -14.19 7.79
CA MET A 68 7.22 -13.26 8.89
C MET A 68 7.95 -13.97 10.02
N LYS A 69 7.45 -15.14 10.46
CA LYS A 69 8.07 -15.94 11.52
C LYS A 69 9.45 -16.46 11.13
N ASP A 70 9.60 -16.99 9.91
CA ASP A 70 10.85 -17.58 9.42
C ASP A 70 11.96 -16.52 9.30
N ARG A 71 11.61 -15.26 8.99
CA ARG A 71 12.54 -14.12 8.97
C ARG A 71 12.72 -13.44 10.33
N GLY A 72 12.06 -13.95 11.39
CA GLY A 72 12.06 -13.35 12.71
C GLY A 72 11.41 -11.95 12.75
N GLU A 73 10.63 -11.59 11.72
CA GLU A 73 9.91 -10.34 11.59
C GLU A 73 8.64 -10.41 12.44
N SER A 74 8.40 -9.37 13.25
CA SER A 74 7.15 -9.22 13.99
C SER A 74 6.61 -7.81 13.85
N PHE A 75 5.28 -7.68 13.94
CA PHE A 75 4.63 -6.37 13.99
C PHE A 75 5.19 -5.47 15.09
N MET A 76 5.59 -6.04 16.23
CA MET A 76 6.23 -5.28 17.32
C MET A 76 7.60 -4.74 16.92
N GLN A 77 8.44 -5.51 16.24
CA GLN A 77 9.72 -5.00 15.74
C GLN A 77 9.54 -3.92 14.68
N LEU A 78 8.61 -4.11 13.75
CA LEU A 78 8.27 -3.09 12.74
C LEU A 78 7.78 -1.80 13.40
N TYR A 79 6.95 -1.92 14.44
CA TYR A 79 6.49 -0.81 15.25
C TYR A 79 7.65 -0.10 15.96
N PHE A 80 8.56 -0.83 16.61
CA PHE A 80 9.74 -0.24 17.26
C PHE A 80 10.68 0.45 16.27
N ARG A 81 10.90 -0.12 15.07
CA ARG A 81 11.66 0.54 13.99
C ARG A 81 11.00 1.85 13.57
N SER A 82 9.67 1.85 13.43
CA SER A 82 8.89 3.04 13.08
C SER A 82 9.00 4.14 14.16
N ILE A 83 8.95 3.77 15.45
CA ILE A 83 9.19 4.72 16.56
C ILE A 83 10.61 5.27 16.52
N GLY A 84 11.62 4.40 16.38
CA GLY A 84 13.02 4.80 16.33
C GLY A 84 13.29 5.81 15.20
N GLN A 85 12.65 5.60 14.05
CA GLN A 85 12.71 6.54 12.94
C GLN A 85 11.93 7.83 13.23
N GLY A 86 10.75 7.76 13.84
CA GLY A 86 10.02 8.96 14.27
C GLY A 86 10.86 9.85 15.20
N LEU A 87 11.64 9.25 16.11
CA LEU A 87 12.60 9.97 16.95
C LEU A 87 13.78 10.52 16.16
N ALA A 88 14.32 9.77 15.20
CA ALA A 88 15.41 10.23 14.33
C ALA A 88 14.97 11.41 13.44
N MET A 89 13.75 11.39 12.92
CA MET A 89 13.15 12.46 12.12
C MET A 89 12.77 13.67 12.97
N GLN A 90 12.37 13.49 14.24
CA GLN A 90 12.17 14.59 15.19
C GLN A 90 13.47 15.35 15.50
N GLY A 91 14.62 14.68 15.53
CA GLY A 91 15.93 15.33 15.68
C GLY A 91 16.27 16.30 14.54
N THR A 92 15.60 16.18 13.40
CA THR A 92 15.75 17.04 12.22
C THR A 92 14.63 18.07 12.05
N ASP A 93 13.56 18.02 12.86
CA ASP A 93 12.38 18.85 12.68
C ASP A 93 12.34 20.04 13.67
N GLN A 94 12.78 21.22 13.23
CA GLN A 94 12.48 22.51 13.90
C GLN A 94 11.03 22.93 13.66
N GLY A 95 10.04 22.13 14.10
CA GLY A 95 8.65 22.42 13.75
C GLY A 95 7.61 21.70 14.60
N GLY A 96 7.49 22.08 15.88
CA GLY A 96 6.42 21.61 16.80
C GLY A 96 4.98 22.04 16.44
N GLY A 97 4.62 22.07 15.15
CA GLY A 97 3.32 22.50 14.62
C GLY A 97 2.44 21.36 14.06
N GLY A 98 2.95 20.13 13.94
CA GLY A 98 2.25 19.01 13.30
C GLY A 98 0.96 18.59 14.00
N ASP A 99 1.01 18.34 15.31
CA ASP A 99 -0.15 17.86 16.08
C ASP A 99 -1.26 18.93 16.21
N LEU A 100 -0.86 20.20 16.24
CA LEU A 100 -1.74 21.37 16.39
C LEU A 100 -2.48 21.64 15.09
N GLY A 101 -1.76 21.55 13.95
CA GLY A 101 -2.32 21.68 12.61
C GLY A 101 -3.30 20.55 12.27
N LEU A 102 -3.02 19.33 12.73
CA LEU A 102 -3.92 18.19 12.57
C LEU A 102 -5.23 18.41 13.34
N LEU A 103 -5.15 18.83 14.61
CA LEU A 103 -6.34 19.16 15.41
C LEU A 103 -7.16 20.29 14.77
N PHE A 104 -6.51 21.36 14.31
CA PHE A 104 -7.20 22.45 13.62
C PHE A 104 -7.89 21.99 12.32
N ALA A 105 -7.24 21.12 11.55
CA ALA A 105 -7.81 20.56 10.32
C ALA A 105 -9.06 19.72 10.59
N LEU A 106 -9.05 18.88 11.65
CA LEU A 106 -10.18 18.04 12.04
C LEU A 106 -11.45 18.85 12.36
N PHE A 107 -11.30 20.01 13.00
CA PHE A 107 -12.42 20.89 13.38
C PHE A 107 -12.77 21.96 12.34
N SER A 108 -12.04 22.02 11.22
CA SER A 108 -12.29 23.03 10.18
C SER A 108 -13.56 22.73 9.37
N LYS A 109 -14.17 23.79 8.80
CA LYS A 109 -15.32 23.64 7.90
C LYS A 109 -14.95 22.84 6.63
N ASP A 110 -13.72 23.00 6.16
CA ASP A 110 -13.15 22.29 5.00
C ASP A 110 -12.26 21.11 5.43
N ARG A 111 -12.70 20.33 6.44
CA ARG A 111 -11.89 19.25 7.04
C ARG A 111 -11.31 18.28 6.02
N GLU A 112 -12.11 17.86 5.04
CA GLU A 112 -11.68 16.89 4.02
C GLU A 112 -10.47 17.40 3.23
N TYR A 113 -10.54 18.66 2.80
CA TYR A 113 -9.47 19.32 2.05
C TYR A 113 -8.21 19.48 2.89
N ASN A 114 -8.35 19.99 4.11
CA ASN A 114 -7.21 20.24 5.00
C ASN A 114 -6.52 18.93 5.41
N MET A 115 -7.30 17.88 5.69
CA MET A 115 -6.76 16.56 5.99
C MET A 115 -6.02 15.96 4.80
N LYS A 116 -6.57 16.02 3.59
CA LYS A 116 -5.85 15.59 2.37
C LYS A 116 -4.54 16.33 2.17
N LEU A 117 -4.52 17.64 2.41
CA LEU A 117 -3.31 18.45 2.26
C LEU A 117 -2.23 18.06 3.26
N ILE A 118 -2.59 17.91 4.53
CA ILE A 118 -1.67 17.46 5.58
C ILE A 118 -1.13 16.07 5.24
N MET A 119 -1.98 15.14 4.82
CA MET A 119 -1.55 13.78 4.47
C MET A 119 -0.65 13.74 3.25
N ALA A 120 -0.92 14.56 2.22
CA ALA A 120 -0.05 14.65 1.05
C ALA A 120 1.36 15.14 1.43
N GLN A 121 1.47 16.11 2.35
CA GLN A 121 2.75 16.56 2.88
C GLN A 121 3.46 15.49 3.71
N GLN A 122 2.70 14.68 4.47
CA GLN A 122 3.28 13.54 5.18
C GLN A 122 3.81 12.49 4.19
N PHE A 123 3.08 12.16 3.13
CA PHE A 123 3.55 11.20 2.12
C PHE A 123 4.85 11.60 1.43
N GLU A 124 5.03 12.88 1.09
CA GLU A 124 6.29 13.38 0.51
C GLU A 124 7.46 13.20 1.48
N ARG A 125 7.26 13.49 2.77
CA ARG A 125 8.27 13.25 3.81
C ARG A 125 8.52 11.78 4.10
N MET A 126 7.61 10.91 3.67
CA MET A 126 7.70 9.47 3.88
C MET A 126 8.36 8.74 2.71
N GLU A 127 8.73 9.44 1.64
CA GLU A 127 9.46 8.89 0.51
C GLU A 127 10.83 8.35 0.99
N GLY A 128 11.02 7.02 0.92
CA GLY A 128 12.20 6.30 1.46
C GLY A 128 11.96 5.46 2.73
N LEU A 129 10.79 5.56 3.38
CA LEU A 129 10.41 4.67 4.49
C LEU A 129 10.38 3.16 4.14
N PRO A 130 9.85 2.74 2.98
CA PRO A 130 9.81 1.32 2.62
C PRO A 130 11.18 0.63 2.61
N ASP A 131 12.22 1.36 2.18
CA ASP A 131 13.62 0.89 2.18
C ASP A 131 14.19 0.78 3.60
N VAL A 132 13.83 1.69 4.51
CA VAL A 132 14.27 1.68 5.93
C VAL A 132 13.55 0.60 6.75
N MET A 133 12.29 0.30 6.42
CA MET A 133 11.53 -0.77 7.07
C MET A 133 12.00 -2.17 6.63
N SER A 134 12.61 -2.26 5.45
CA SER A 134 13.22 -3.47 4.91
C SER A 134 14.59 -3.69 5.54
N GLY A 135 14.88 -4.92 6.01
CA GLY A 135 16.22 -5.26 6.49
C GLY A 135 17.23 -5.33 5.33
N PRO A 136 18.51 -5.65 5.60
CA PRO A 136 19.52 -5.84 4.56
C PRO A 136 19.13 -6.89 3.50
N GLU A 137 18.27 -7.84 3.88
CA GLU A 137 17.74 -8.89 3.01
C GLU A 137 16.31 -8.60 2.52
N GLY A 138 15.83 -7.36 2.59
CA GLY A 138 14.45 -7.01 2.26
C GLY A 138 13.45 -7.25 3.40
N SER A 139 12.15 -7.26 3.09
CA SER A 139 11.07 -7.55 4.06
C SER A 139 10.08 -8.57 3.52
N THR A 140 9.40 -9.32 4.40
CA THR A 140 8.26 -10.15 3.98
C THR A 140 7.15 -9.31 3.35
N ILE A 141 6.99 -8.07 3.82
CA ILE A 141 5.95 -7.14 3.39
C ILE A 141 6.12 -6.75 1.92
N ILE A 142 7.34 -6.70 1.41
CA ILE A 142 7.64 -6.26 0.05
C ILE A 142 8.30 -7.36 -0.76
N THR A 143 9.51 -7.77 -0.38
CA THR A 143 10.39 -8.64 -1.19
C THR A 143 9.74 -9.98 -1.49
N LEU A 144 9.28 -10.71 -0.46
CA LEU A 144 8.71 -12.03 -0.68
C LEU A 144 7.35 -11.98 -1.37
N ARG A 145 6.56 -10.93 -1.12
CA ARG A 145 5.28 -10.71 -1.81
C ARG A 145 5.50 -10.38 -3.29
N ASN A 146 6.55 -9.63 -3.62
CA ASN A 146 6.97 -9.42 -4.99
C ASN A 146 7.44 -10.72 -5.64
N ASP A 147 8.18 -11.58 -4.93
CA ASP A 147 8.61 -12.88 -5.48
C ASP A 147 7.40 -13.75 -5.86
N LYS A 148 6.36 -13.79 -5.02
CA LYS A 148 5.09 -14.45 -5.34
C LYS A 148 4.41 -13.82 -6.55
N ALA A 149 4.38 -12.48 -6.64
CA ALA A 149 3.78 -11.78 -7.77
C ALA A 149 4.48 -12.14 -9.09
N LEU A 150 5.81 -12.19 -9.06
CA LEU A 150 6.64 -12.50 -10.22
C LEU A 150 6.59 -13.98 -10.60
N SER A 151 6.41 -14.90 -9.64
CA SER A 151 6.14 -16.29 -9.97
C SER A 151 4.84 -16.44 -10.76
N VAL A 152 3.79 -15.73 -10.35
CA VAL A 152 2.50 -15.72 -11.08
C VAL A 152 2.65 -15.00 -12.43
N LEU A 153 3.46 -13.96 -12.54
CA LEU A 153 3.82 -13.35 -13.83
C LEU A 153 4.42 -14.39 -14.78
N GLN A 154 5.41 -15.16 -14.31
CA GLN A 154 6.06 -16.21 -15.10
C GLN A 154 5.05 -17.27 -15.58
N GLU A 155 4.11 -17.68 -14.73
CA GLU A 155 3.03 -18.60 -15.11
C GLU A 155 2.15 -18.02 -16.22
N GLN A 156 1.75 -16.75 -16.11
CA GLN A 156 0.92 -16.10 -17.12
C GLN A 156 1.66 -15.91 -18.46
N LEU A 157 2.95 -15.57 -18.42
CA LEU A 157 3.79 -15.49 -19.61
C LEU A 157 3.92 -16.86 -20.29
N THR A 158 4.15 -17.91 -19.50
CA THR A 158 4.22 -19.31 -19.99
C THR A 158 2.89 -19.76 -20.60
N ALA A 159 1.76 -19.31 -20.04
CA ALA A 159 0.42 -19.50 -20.59
C ALA A 159 0.11 -18.63 -21.83
N GLY A 160 1.12 -17.93 -22.38
CA GLY A 160 1.03 -17.16 -23.62
C GLY A 160 0.34 -15.80 -23.48
N LYS A 161 0.14 -15.29 -22.26
CA LYS A 161 -0.42 -13.95 -22.06
C LYS A 161 0.62 -12.89 -22.42
N GLN A 162 0.24 -11.93 -23.26
CA GLN A 162 1.13 -10.84 -23.71
C GLN A 162 0.77 -9.48 -23.14
N ARG A 163 -0.46 -9.31 -22.65
CA ARG A 163 -0.96 -8.06 -22.03
C ARG A 163 -1.23 -8.32 -20.57
N ILE A 164 -0.25 -8.00 -19.74
CA ILE A 164 -0.25 -8.24 -18.31
C ILE A 164 -0.07 -6.89 -17.60
N GLY A 165 -0.95 -6.59 -16.64
CA GLY A 165 -0.77 -5.50 -15.70
C GLY A 165 -0.49 -6.05 -14.31
N ILE A 166 0.31 -5.35 -13.51
CA ILE A 166 0.53 -5.64 -12.10
C ILE A 166 -0.04 -4.48 -11.29
N PHE A 167 -1.00 -4.76 -10.43
CA PHE A 167 -1.73 -3.79 -9.62
C PHE A 167 -1.36 -3.98 -8.14
N TYR A 168 -0.33 -3.24 -7.72
CA TYR A 168 0.29 -3.28 -6.39
C TYR A 168 0.43 -1.86 -5.83
N GLY A 169 0.55 -1.74 -4.52
CA GLY A 169 0.85 -0.48 -3.83
C GLY A 169 2.25 0.03 -4.17
N ALA A 170 2.42 1.35 -4.19
CA ALA A 170 3.64 2.01 -4.69
C ALA A 170 4.94 1.55 -3.99
N GLY A 171 4.88 1.21 -2.69
CA GLY A 171 6.03 0.72 -1.94
C GLY A 171 6.62 -0.60 -2.45
N HIS A 172 5.93 -1.32 -3.34
CA HIS A 172 6.44 -2.54 -3.96
C HIS A 172 7.30 -2.28 -5.20
N PHE A 173 7.18 -1.12 -5.85
CA PHE A 173 7.66 -0.94 -7.21
C PHE A 173 9.18 -0.85 -7.35
N ASP A 174 9.90 -0.34 -6.36
CA ASP A 174 11.37 -0.25 -6.44
C ASP A 174 12.05 -1.64 -6.47
N ASP A 175 11.61 -2.56 -5.60
CA ASP A 175 12.06 -3.95 -5.61
C ASP A 175 11.55 -4.70 -6.85
N MET A 176 10.29 -4.44 -7.25
CA MET A 176 9.69 -5.09 -8.40
C MET A 176 10.34 -4.70 -9.72
N GLU A 177 10.69 -3.41 -9.93
CA GLU A 177 11.35 -2.92 -11.14
C GLU A 177 12.72 -3.59 -11.31
N LYS A 178 13.51 -3.69 -10.22
CA LYS A 178 14.81 -4.37 -10.22
C LYS A 178 14.67 -5.82 -10.70
N LYS A 179 13.75 -6.58 -10.11
CA LYS A 179 13.51 -7.99 -10.47
C LYS A 179 12.96 -8.17 -11.88
N LEU A 180 12.05 -7.30 -12.33
CA LEU A 180 11.54 -7.31 -13.71
C LEU A 180 12.67 -7.07 -14.73
N ALA A 181 13.63 -6.21 -14.43
CA ALA A 181 14.78 -5.95 -15.28
C ALA A 181 15.80 -7.12 -15.25
N GLU A 182 16.12 -7.64 -14.06
CA GLU A 182 17.13 -8.67 -13.87
C GLU A 182 16.66 -10.06 -14.35
N ASP A 183 15.49 -10.49 -13.88
CA ASP A 183 14.99 -11.86 -14.07
C ASP A 183 14.19 -12.01 -15.37
N PHE A 184 13.38 -11.00 -15.72
CA PHE A 184 12.50 -11.03 -16.90
C PHE A 184 13.08 -10.28 -18.10
N ARG A 185 14.21 -9.58 -17.92
CA ARG A 185 14.88 -8.78 -18.97
C ARG A 185 13.94 -7.75 -19.60
N LEU A 186 12.96 -7.28 -18.84
CA LEU A 186 12.03 -6.25 -19.29
C LEU A 186 12.69 -4.87 -19.20
N LEU A 187 12.31 -4.00 -20.12
CA LEU A 187 12.82 -2.63 -20.17
C LEU A 187 11.69 -1.67 -19.89
N ARG A 188 11.94 -0.71 -18.99
CA ARG A 188 11.05 0.41 -18.78
C ARG A 188 10.94 1.22 -20.05
N TYR A 189 9.71 1.42 -20.51
CA TYR A 189 9.43 2.16 -21.74
C TYR A 189 8.86 3.54 -21.46
N GLU A 190 7.91 3.65 -20.53
CA GLU A 190 7.20 4.88 -20.23
C GLU A 190 6.75 4.87 -18.76
N GLU A 191 6.62 6.05 -18.16
CA GLU A 191 5.95 6.26 -16.89
C GLU A 191 4.83 7.29 -17.06
N LYS A 192 3.67 7.01 -16.45
CA LYS A 192 2.53 7.92 -16.44
C LYS A 192 2.04 8.12 -15.02
N TRP A 193 1.95 9.38 -14.63
CA TRP A 193 1.33 9.79 -13.38
C TRP A 193 -0.15 10.10 -13.62
N ILE A 194 -1.00 9.61 -12.74
CA ILE A 194 -2.43 9.88 -12.73
C ILE A 194 -2.75 10.60 -11.44
N ASP A 195 -3.53 11.68 -11.53
CA ASP A 195 -3.97 12.43 -10.36
C ASP A 195 -4.79 11.53 -9.42
N ALA A 196 -4.20 11.15 -8.28
CA ALA A 196 -4.82 10.24 -7.32
C ALA A 196 -5.95 10.90 -6.51
N TRP A 197 -5.78 12.17 -6.14
CA TRP A 197 -6.83 12.98 -5.52
C TRP A 197 -6.68 14.46 -5.86
N ASN A 198 -7.81 15.18 -5.86
CA ASN A 198 -7.83 16.59 -6.20
C ASN A 198 -7.58 17.46 -4.94
N LEU A 199 -6.43 18.13 -4.90
CA LEU A 199 -6.05 19.08 -3.84
C LEU A 199 -6.42 20.54 -4.16
N ARG A 200 -7.42 20.76 -5.01
CA ARG A 200 -7.99 22.08 -5.26
C ARG A 200 -9.19 22.29 -4.33
N ARG A 201 -9.24 23.44 -3.67
CA ARG A 201 -10.36 23.79 -2.81
C ARG A 201 -11.64 23.85 -3.65
N LYS A 202 -12.65 23.04 -3.29
CA LYS A 202 -13.97 23.14 -3.92
C LYS A 202 -14.52 24.54 -3.61
N LYS A 203 -15.02 25.26 -4.63
CA LYS A 203 -15.72 26.52 -4.40
C LYS A 203 -16.95 26.21 -3.55
N THR A 204 -17.01 26.76 -2.36
CA THR A 204 -18.21 26.71 -1.51
C THR A 204 -19.34 27.40 -2.28
N GLN A 205 -20.45 26.69 -2.53
CA GLN A 205 -21.71 27.33 -2.90
C GLN A 205 -22.33 27.98 -1.67
#